data_AF-A0A1I5MII3-F1
#
_entry.id   AF-A0A1I5MII3-F1
#
_cell.length_a   1.000
_cell.length_b   1.000
_cell.length_c   1.000
_cell.angle_alpha   90.00
_cell.angle_beta   90.00
_cell.angle_gamma   90.00
#
_symmetry.space_group_name_H-M   'P 1'
#
loop_
_entity.id
_entity.type
_entity.pdbx_description
1 polymer ?
#
loop_
_entity_poly.entity_id
_entity_poly.type
_entity_poly.pdbx_seq_one_letter_code
_entity_poly.pdbx_strand_id
1 'polypeptide(L)'
;MSLSDQDLEKLGAVLEKMLLEDENITTRNIIARLPRLFRHPTDITRPPAIRELYIEAKEGQKNIRLAAAKLKDSKNTLAAKIETQAQKIASLEADLQLLVASHKAMYAAVGEIGALKAWLAFFERHQDSLDALTRLKAVPPMSSPKKIKP
;
A
#
# COMPACT_ATOMS: atom_id res chain seq x y z
N MET A 1 -5.18 11.02 52.96
CA MET A 1 -6.03 11.99 52.23
C MET A 1 -6.89 11.20 51.28
N SER A 2 -8.17 11.01 51.59
CA SER A 2 -9.14 10.57 50.60
C SER A 2 -9.37 11.74 49.66
N LEU A 3 -8.98 11.62 48.39
CA LEU A 3 -9.36 12.59 47.38
C LEU A 3 -10.88 12.53 47.19
N SER A 4 -11.48 13.66 46.87
CA SER A 4 -12.91 13.73 46.57
C SER A 4 -13.19 13.07 45.22
N ASP A 5 -14.41 12.56 45.02
CA ASP A 5 -14.82 12.00 43.72
C ASP A 5 -14.67 13.03 42.58
N GLN A 6 -14.84 14.32 42.88
CA GLN A 6 -14.62 15.42 41.94
C GLN A 6 -13.16 15.54 41.48
N ASP A 7 -12.19 15.14 42.30
CA ASP A 7 -10.78 15.16 41.92
C ASP A 7 -10.41 13.96 41.05
N LEU A 8 -11.08 12.82 41.24
CA LEU A 8 -10.96 11.65 40.37
C LEU A 8 -11.53 11.92 38.98
N GLU A 9 -12.68 12.59 38.89
CA GLU A 9 -13.25 13.02 37.60
C GLU A 9 -12.30 13.97 36.84
N LYS A 10 -11.71 14.95 37.54
CA LYS A 10 -10.72 15.86 36.94
C LYS A 10 -9.49 15.12 36.44
N LEU A 11 -9.00 14.13 37.19
CA LEU A 11 -7.89 13.28 36.75
C LEU A 11 -8.27 12.49 35.50
N GLY A 12 -9.45 11.87 35.48
CA GLY A 12 -9.97 11.14 34.32
C GLY A 12 -10.01 12.01 33.07
N ALA A 13 -10.58 13.22 33.16
CA ALA A 13 -10.66 14.16 32.05
C ALA A 13 -9.27 14.59 31.53
N VAL A 14 -8.29 14.76 32.42
CA VAL A 14 -6.90 15.08 32.02
C VAL A 14 -6.24 13.89 31.32
N LEU A 15 -6.42 12.67 31.83
CA LEU A 15 -5.88 11.46 31.21
C LEU A 15 -6.48 11.23 29.82
N GLU A 16 -7.79 11.42 29.66
CA GLU A 16 -8.46 11.36 28.36
C GLU A 16 -7.92 12.40 27.38
N LYS A 17 -7.73 13.64 27.84
CA LYS A 17 -7.12 14.69 27.02
C LYS A 17 -5.69 14.34 26.62
N MET A 18 -4.89 13.76 27.51
CA MET A 18 -3.53 13.31 27.20
C MET A 18 -3.52 12.16 26.18
N LEU A 19 -4.52 11.27 26.23
CA LEU A 19 -4.71 10.23 25.20
C LEU A 19 -5.02 10.84 23.83
N LEU A 20 -5.92 11.83 23.79
CA LEU A 20 -6.30 12.53 22.55
C LEU A 20 -5.13 13.31 21.93
N GLU A 21 -4.29 13.95 22.76
CA GLU A 21 -3.12 14.73 22.33
C GLU A 21 -1.88 13.85 22.05
N ASP A 22 -1.97 12.52 22.21
CA ASP A 22 -0.85 11.56 22.20
C ASP A 22 0.32 11.97 23.12
N GLU A 23 0.02 12.68 24.21
CA GLU A 23 1.03 13.08 25.19
C GLU A 23 1.38 11.89 26.09
N ASN A 24 2.66 11.67 26.38
CA ASN A 24 3.09 10.57 27.25
C ASN A 24 2.43 10.65 28.63
N ILE A 25 1.69 9.60 29.01
CA ILE A 25 1.06 9.50 30.33
C ILE A 25 2.13 9.10 31.34
N THR A 26 2.66 10.11 32.02
CA THR A 26 3.65 9.95 33.09
C THR A 26 3.19 10.72 34.33
N THR A 27 3.63 10.29 35.50
CA THR A 27 3.33 10.97 36.77
C THR A 27 3.76 12.43 36.76
N ARG A 28 4.87 12.77 36.10
CA ARG A 28 5.34 14.15 35.96
C ARG A 28 4.41 15.00 35.10
N ASN A 29 3.94 14.47 33.98
CA ASN A 29 3.04 15.20 33.08
C ASN A 29 1.66 15.41 33.73
N ILE A 30 1.17 14.42 34.48
CA ILE A 30 -0.06 14.56 35.27
C ILE A 30 0.10 15.67 36.33
N ILE A 31 1.23 15.71 37.06
CA ILE A 31 1.52 16.78 38.03
C ILE A 31 1.60 18.15 37.35
N ALA A 32 2.18 18.23 36.16
CA ALA A 32 2.25 19.50 35.41
C ALA A 32 0.86 20.03 35.01
N ARG A 33 -0.09 19.12 34.68
CA ARG A 33 -1.48 19.47 34.34
C ARG A 33 -2.34 19.73 35.59
N LEU A 34 -2.03 19.09 36.73
CA LEU A 34 -2.80 19.17 37.97
C LEU A 34 -1.91 19.52 39.20
N PRO A 35 -1.17 20.65 39.18
CA PRO A 35 -0.19 20.97 40.23
C PRO A 35 -0.83 21.31 41.59
N ARG A 36 -2.14 21.61 41.59
CA ARG A 36 -2.91 21.85 42.82
C ARG A 36 -3.36 20.56 43.49
N LEU A 37 -3.53 19.47 42.74
CA LEU A 37 -4.01 18.18 43.24
C LEU A 37 -2.87 17.23 43.59
N PHE A 38 -1.80 17.22 42.79
CA PHE A 38 -0.65 16.36 42.98
C PHE A 38 0.63 17.21 43.04
N ARG A 39 1.46 16.97 44.06
CA ARG A 39 2.77 17.64 44.19
C ARG A 39 3.91 16.66 43.99
N HIS A 40 3.69 15.39 44.35
CA HIS A 40 4.69 14.34 44.27
C HIS A 40 4.16 13.14 43.48
N PRO A 41 5.03 12.40 42.77
CA PRO A 41 4.64 11.18 42.06
C PRO A 41 3.97 10.14 42.97
N THR A 42 4.33 10.14 44.25
CA THR A 42 3.77 9.25 45.28
C THR A 42 2.28 9.52 45.53
N ASP A 43 1.80 10.74 45.27
CA ASP A 43 0.39 11.10 45.39
C ASP A 43 -0.47 10.40 44.32
N ILE A 44 0.15 9.97 43.23
CA ILE A 44 -0.50 9.26 42.12
C ILE A 44 -0.35 7.74 42.28
N THR A 45 0.83 7.28 42.72
CA THR A 45 1.13 5.83 42.74
C THR A 45 0.71 5.12 44.02
N ARG A 46 0.43 5.84 45.11
CA ARG A 46 0.11 5.27 46.42
C ARG A 46 -1.39 5.07 46.66
N PRO A 47 -2.30 6.02 46.32
CA PRO A 47 -3.73 5.82 46.51
C PRO A 47 -4.29 4.83 45.47
N PRO A 48 -5.10 3.82 45.87
CA PRO A 48 -5.53 2.75 44.99
C PRO A 48 -6.37 3.24 43.80
N ALA A 49 -7.38 4.08 44.06
CA ALA A 49 -8.28 4.59 43.01
C ALA A 49 -7.54 5.40 41.93
N ILE A 50 -6.59 6.26 42.32
CA ILE A 50 -5.79 7.06 41.39
C ILE A 50 -4.83 6.18 40.60
N ARG A 51 -4.20 5.23 41.30
CA ARG A 51 -3.27 4.29 40.69
C ARG A 51 -3.96 3.46 39.62
N GLU A 52 -5.16 2.97 39.88
CA GLU A 52 -5.95 2.19 38.92
C GLU A 52 -6.24 2.99 37.66
N LEU A 53 -6.79 4.21 37.78
CA LEU A 53 -7.04 5.10 36.64
C LEU A 53 -5.77 5.42 35.84
N TYR A 54 -4.66 5.68 36.52
CA TYR A 54 -3.37 5.92 35.87
C TYR A 54 -2.87 4.69 35.10
N ILE A 55 -2.98 3.49 35.68
CA ILE A 55 -2.57 2.25 35.03
C ILE A 55 -3.43 1.99 33.80
N GLU A 56 -4.76 2.11 33.93
CA GLU A 56 -5.71 1.90 32.84
C GLU A 56 -5.42 2.85 31.67
N ALA A 57 -5.27 4.15 31.94
CA ALA A 57 -4.97 5.12 30.89
C ALA A 57 -3.62 4.84 30.21
N LYS A 58 -2.61 4.42 30.98
CA LYS A 58 -1.29 4.06 30.45
C LYS A 58 -1.33 2.80 29.58
N GLU A 59 -2.10 1.80 29.99
CA GLU A 59 -2.33 0.59 29.19
C GLU A 59 -3.12 0.91 27.92
N GLY A 60 -4.14 1.75 28.01
CA GLY A 60 -4.87 2.29 26.87
C GLY A 60 -3.95 2.97 25.86
N GLN A 61 -3.08 3.88 26.31
CA GLN A 61 -2.08 4.55 25.46
C GLN A 61 -1.16 3.54 24.77
N LYS A 62 -0.65 2.55 25.51
CA LYS A 62 0.21 1.50 24.96
C LYS A 62 -0.51 0.72 23.86
N ASN A 63 -1.77 0.35 24.08
CA ASN A 63 -2.56 -0.41 23.12
C ASN A 63 -2.85 0.38 21.84
N ILE A 64 -3.22 1.66 21.98
CA ILE A 64 -3.44 2.57 20.84
C ILE A 64 -2.15 2.69 20.01
N ARG A 65 -1.01 2.90 20.65
CA ARG A 65 0.29 3.03 19.96
C ARG A 65 0.72 1.74 19.28
N LEU A 66 0.50 0.58 19.91
CA LEU A 66 0.77 -0.72 19.29
C LEU A 66 -0.12 -0.96 18.06
N ALA A 67 -1.40 -0.59 18.12
CA ALA A 67 -2.31 -0.68 16.98
C ALA A 67 -1.89 0.27 15.84
N ALA A 68 -1.51 1.51 16.17
CA ALA A 68 -1.03 2.48 15.19
C ALA A 68 0.28 2.03 14.52
N ALA A 69 1.23 1.47 15.29
CA ALA A 69 2.47 0.92 14.76
C ALA A 69 2.19 -0.24 13.79
N LYS A 70 1.35 -1.20 14.16
CA LYS A 70 0.93 -2.30 13.29
C LYS A 70 0.29 -1.82 11.98
N LEU A 71 -0.55 -0.79 12.06
CA LEU A 71 -1.18 -0.20 10.87
C LEU A 71 -0.14 0.46 9.95
N LYS A 72 0.85 1.15 10.52
CA LYS A 72 1.95 1.77 9.76
C LYS A 72 2.77 0.70 9.02
N ASP A 73 3.11 -0.38 9.70
CA ASP A 73 3.86 -1.51 9.10
C ASP A 73 3.04 -2.19 8.00
N SER A 74 1.73 -2.37 8.21
CA SER A 74 0.82 -2.88 7.19
C SER A 74 0.71 -1.96 5.97
N LYS A 75 0.68 -0.64 6.16
CA LYS A 75 0.67 0.32 5.05
C LYS A 75 1.98 0.29 4.27
N ASN A 76 3.12 0.24 4.97
CA ASN A 76 4.44 0.17 4.32
C ASN A 76 4.63 -1.12 3.52
N THR A 77 4.22 -2.25 4.08
CA THR A 77 4.28 -3.56 3.39
C THR A 77 3.35 -3.60 2.17
N LEU A 78 2.14 -3.01 2.27
CA LEU A 78 1.24 -2.88 1.13
C LEU A 78 1.83 -1.99 0.03
N ALA A 79 2.40 -0.84 0.40
CA ALA A 79 3.05 0.07 -0.56
C ALA A 79 4.22 -0.62 -1.28
N ALA A 80 5.06 -1.35 -0.56
CA ALA A 80 6.16 -2.12 -1.16
C ALA A 80 5.65 -3.21 -2.12
N LYS A 81 4.53 -3.86 -1.79
CA LYS A 81 3.90 -4.87 -2.66
C LYS A 81 3.33 -4.24 -3.94
N ILE A 82 2.69 -3.07 -3.83
CA ILE A 82 2.18 -2.32 -4.99
C ILE A 82 3.34 -1.95 -5.92
N GLU A 83 4.42 -1.40 -5.37
CA GLU A 83 5.60 -1.02 -6.15
C GLU A 83 6.20 -2.22 -6.88
N THR A 84 6.37 -3.35 -6.18
CA THR A 84 6.90 -4.59 -6.76
C THR A 84 6.00 -5.10 -7.90
N GLN A 85 4.68 -5.04 -7.72
CA GLN A 85 3.72 -5.47 -8.75
C GLN A 85 3.71 -4.52 -9.95
N ALA A 86 3.82 -3.21 -9.73
CA ALA A 86 3.92 -2.21 -10.80
C ALA A 86 5.18 -2.44 -11.65
N GLN A 87 6.32 -2.71 -11.02
CA GLN A 87 7.55 -3.07 -11.73
C GLN A 87 7.39 -4.36 -12.54
N LYS A 88 6.69 -5.37 -11.99
CA LYS A 88 6.43 -6.60 -12.72
C LYS A 88 5.51 -6.39 -13.94
N ILE A 89 4.48 -5.55 -13.81
CA ILE A 89 3.60 -5.17 -14.92
C ILE A 89 4.41 -4.47 -16.01
N ALA A 90 5.23 -3.48 -15.65
CA ALA A 90 6.07 -2.77 -16.61
C ALA A 90 7.05 -3.71 -17.35
N SER A 91 7.64 -4.68 -16.65
CA SER A 91 8.45 -5.74 -17.26
C SER A 91 7.66 -6.56 -18.27
N LEU A 92 6.47 -7.04 -17.89
CA LEU A 92 5.64 -7.87 -18.76
C LEU A 92 5.13 -7.10 -19.99
N GLU A 93 4.82 -5.82 -19.83
CA GLU A 93 4.44 -4.95 -20.94
C GLU A 93 5.60 -4.74 -21.92
N ALA A 94 6.82 -4.55 -21.42
CA ALA A 94 8.02 -4.46 -22.26
C ALA A 94 8.28 -5.76 -23.03
N ASP A 95 8.19 -6.91 -22.35
CA ASP A 95 8.35 -8.23 -22.98
C ASP A 95 7.28 -8.48 -24.05
N LEU A 96 6.02 -8.11 -23.77
CA LEU A 96 4.92 -8.20 -24.74
C LEU A 96 5.20 -7.32 -25.95
N GLN A 97 5.61 -6.06 -25.76
CA GLN A 97 5.93 -5.16 -26.86
C GLN A 97 7.05 -5.70 -27.74
N LEU A 98 8.11 -6.26 -27.13
CA LEU A 98 9.21 -6.90 -27.85
C LEU A 98 8.71 -8.09 -28.67
N LEU A 99 7.87 -8.95 -28.07
CA LEU A 99 7.31 -10.10 -28.76
C LEU A 99 6.40 -9.69 -29.92
N VAL A 100 5.58 -8.66 -29.73
CA VAL A 100 4.72 -8.07 -30.78
C VAL A 100 5.56 -7.50 -31.92
N ALA A 101 6.64 -6.78 -31.61
CA ALA A 101 7.56 -6.24 -32.61
C ALA A 101 8.25 -7.36 -33.40
N SER A 102 8.69 -8.41 -32.71
CA SER A 102 9.29 -9.60 -33.35
C SER A 102 8.31 -10.29 -34.30
N HIS A 103 7.06 -10.51 -33.88
CA HIS A 103 6.03 -11.09 -34.75
C HIS A 103 5.76 -10.22 -35.98
N LYS A 104 5.68 -8.90 -35.83
CA LYS A 104 5.54 -7.98 -36.96
C LYS A 104 6.70 -8.09 -37.95
N ALA A 105 7.93 -8.13 -37.45
CA ALA A 105 9.12 -8.28 -38.28
C ALA A 105 9.11 -9.62 -39.03
N MET A 106 8.73 -10.72 -38.35
CA MET A 106 8.57 -12.03 -38.98
C MET A 106 7.51 -12.00 -40.10
N TYR A 107 6.35 -11.38 -39.87
CA TYR A 107 5.32 -11.26 -40.90
C TYR A 107 5.78 -10.43 -42.10
N ALA A 108 6.50 -9.32 -41.85
CA ALA A 108 7.08 -8.52 -42.93
C ALA A 108 8.06 -9.34 -43.78
N ALA A 109 8.97 -10.10 -43.14
CA ALA A 109 9.93 -10.94 -43.84
C ALA A 109 9.26 -12.03 -44.69
N VAL A 110 8.23 -12.71 -44.17
CA VAL A 110 7.46 -13.71 -44.94
C VAL A 110 6.74 -13.08 -46.14
N GLY A 111 6.24 -11.85 -45.98
CA GLY A 111 5.64 -11.07 -47.06
C GLY A 111 6.64 -10.73 -48.17
N GLU A 112 7.85 -10.30 -47.81
CA GLU A 112 8.93 -9.98 -48.76
C GLU A 112 9.41 -11.20 -49.56
N ILE A 113 9.42 -12.38 -48.95
CA ILE A 113 9.81 -13.65 -49.59
C ILE A 113 8.70 -14.17 -50.54
N GLY A 114 7.53 -13.52 -50.59
CA GLY A 114 6.42 -13.93 -51.47
C GLY A 114 5.66 -15.15 -50.97
N ALA A 115 5.91 -15.59 -49.73
CA ALA A 115 5.26 -16.75 -49.10
C ALA A 115 3.88 -16.42 -48.49
N LEU A 116 3.29 -15.28 -48.86
CA LEU A 116 1.99 -14.80 -48.34
C LEU A 116 0.87 -15.82 -48.53
N LYS A 117 0.90 -16.60 -49.62
CA LYS A 117 -0.12 -17.62 -49.91
C LYS A 117 -0.05 -18.82 -48.94
N ALA A 118 1.16 -19.23 -48.56
CA ALA A 118 1.36 -20.28 -47.54
C ALA A 118 0.98 -19.78 -46.14
N TRP A 119 1.24 -18.50 -45.87
CA TRP A 119 0.84 -17.83 -44.64
C TRP A 119 -0.70 -17.77 -44.48
N LEU A 120 -1.43 -17.36 -45.53
CA LEU A 120 -2.90 -17.34 -45.53
C LEU A 120 -3.47 -18.74 -45.29
N ALA A 121 -2.94 -19.76 -45.96
CA ALA A 121 -3.37 -21.15 -45.79
C ALA A 121 -3.11 -21.70 -44.37
N PHE A 122 -2.04 -21.26 -43.71
CA PHE A 122 -1.78 -21.62 -42.31
C PHE A 122 -2.82 -21.00 -41.37
N PHE A 123 -3.14 -19.71 -41.53
CA PHE A 123 -4.07 -19.01 -40.66
C PHE A 123 -5.55 -19.28 -40.94
N GLU A 124 -5.92 -19.85 -42.10
CA GLU A 124 -7.28 -20.34 -42.35
C GLU A 124 -7.78 -21.31 -41.25
N ARG A 125 -6.88 -22.11 -40.68
CA ARG A 125 -7.19 -23.05 -39.59
C ARG A 125 -6.97 -22.49 -38.18
N HIS A 126 -6.46 -21.26 -38.09
CA HIS A 126 -6.07 -20.61 -36.84
C HIS A 126 -6.62 -19.18 -36.75
N GLN A 127 -7.88 -18.98 -37.19
CA GLN A 127 -8.55 -17.67 -37.17
C GLN A 127 -8.58 -17.07 -35.75
N ASP A 128 -8.84 -17.87 -34.72
CA ASP A 128 -8.83 -17.40 -33.33
C ASP A 128 -7.49 -16.79 -32.91
N SER A 129 -6.38 -17.38 -33.38
CA SER A 129 -5.04 -16.86 -33.15
C SER A 129 -4.79 -15.56 -33.91
N LEU A 130 -5.31 -15.46 -35.15
CA LEU A 130 -5.21 -14.24 -35.96
C LEU A 130 -6.01 -13.09 -35.35
N ASP A 131 -7.19 -13.38 -34.82
CA ASP A 131 -8.02 -12.41 -34.09
C ASP A 131 -7.31 -11.92 -32.83
N ALA A 132 -6.72 -12.84 -32.06
CA ALA A 132 -5.93 -12.48 -30.88
C ALA A 132 -4.74 -11.58 -31.24
N LEU A 133 -4.00 -11.92 -32.29
CA LEU A 133 -2.88 -11.11 -32.80
C LEU A 133 -3.34 -9.74 -33.31
N THR A 134 -4.50 -9.68 -33.97
CA THR A 134 -5.09 -8.43 -34.45
C THR A 134 -5.48 -7.52 -33.28
N ARG A 135 -6.08 -8.08 -32.21
CA ARG A 135 -6.37 -7.33 -30.96
C ARG A 135 -5.11 -6.81 -30.29
N LEU A 136 -4.04 -7.60 -30.29
CA LEU A 136 -2.71 -7.19 -29.82
C LEU A 136 -1.99 -6.22 -30.77
N LYS A 137 -2.63 -5.83 -31.88
CA LYS A 137 -2.05 -5.01 -32.95
C LYS A 137 -0.72 -5.58 -33.45
N ALA A 138 -0.56 -6.90 -33.45
CA ALA A 138 0.67 -7.63 -33.78
C ALA A 138 0.78 -8.03 -35.25
N VAL A 139 -0.23 -7.74 -36.06
CA VAL A 139 -0.21 -7.89 -37.51
C VAL A 139 0.24 -6.55 -38.12
N PRO A 140 1.30 -6.52 -38.95
CA PRO A 140 1.72 -5.30 -39.63
C PRO A 140 0.67 -4.88 -40.69
N PRO A 141 0.50 -3.58 -40.99
CA PRO A 141 -0.30 -3.17 -42.12
C PRO A 141 0.33 -3.79 -43.38
N MET A 142 -0.46 -4.49 -44.20
CA MET A 142 0.05 -5.10 -45.43
C MET A 142 0.61 -4.00 -46.33
N SER A 143 1.92 -3.79 -46.29
CA SER A 143 2.62 -2.98 -47.29
C SER A 143 2.54 -3.77 -48.58
N SER A 144 1.86 -3.20 -49.58
CA SER A 144 1.91 -3.72 -50.94
C SER A 144 3.38 -3.89 -51.34
N PRO A 145 3.75 -4.99 -52.04
CA PRO A 145 5.13 -5.27 -52.36
C PRO A 145 5.74 -4.09 -53.11
N LYS A 146 6.88 -3.58 -52.62
CA LYS A 146 7.69 -2.62 -53.38
C LYS A 146 8.05 -3.29 -54.70
N LYS A 147 7.51 -2.79 -55.81
CA LYS A 147 7.93 -3.20 -57.15
C LYS A 147 9.43 -2.95 -57.25
N ILE A 148 10.22 -4.02 -57.19
CA ILE A 148 11.62 -3.99 -57.58
C ILE A 148 11.62 -3.67 -59.07
N LYS A 149 12.08 -2.47 -59.43
CA LYS A 149 12.27 -2.08 -60.83
C LYS A 149 13.43 -2.90 -61.41
N PRO A 150 13.30 -3.40 -62.65
CA PRO A 150 14.33 -4.19 -63.31
C PRO A 150 15.61 -3.39 -63.56
#